data_AF-C9W1R3-F1
#
_entry.id   AF-C9W1R3-F1
#
_cell.length_a   1.000
_cell.length_b   1.000
_cell.length_c   1.000
_cell.angle_alpha   90.00
_cell.angle_beta   90.00
_cell.angle_gamma   90.00
#
_symmetry.space_group_name_H-M   'P 1'
#
loop_
_entity.id
_entity.type
_entity.pdbx_description
1 polymer ?
#
loop_
_entity_poly.entity_id
_entity_poly.type
_entity_poly.pdbx_seq_one_letter_code
_entity_poly.pdbx_strand_id
1 'polypeptide(L)' 'MTRGNQRELARAKNAKKQQELTKKKGANDKDGNRGLSLEERRHRDAEMMRLKQKKAAEGGQKA' A
#
# COMPACT_ATOMS: atom_id res chain seq x y z
N MET A 1 0.93 -33.31 -23.08
CA MET A 1 0.38 -32.51 -21.96
C MET A 1 1.40 -32.08 -20.89
N THR A 2 2.71 -32.30 -21.07
CA THR A 2 3.74 -32.14 -20.01
C THR A 2 4.62 -30.89 -20.11
N ARG A 3 4.19 -29.83 -20.79
CA ARG A 3 4.94 -28.55 -20.86
C ARG A 3 4.11 -27.27 -20.63
N GLY A 4 2.79 -27.31 -20.81
CA GLY A 4 1.91 -26.16 -20.55
C GLY A 4 1.86 -25.77 -19.06
N ASN A 5 1.82 -26.76 -18.17
CA ASN A 5 1.75 -26.54 -16.73
C ASN A 5 3.02 -25.87 -16.16
N GLN A 6 4.21 -26.26 -16.65
CA GLN A 6 5.47 -25.69 -16.17
C GLN A 6 5.67 -24.23 -16.61
N ARG A 7 5.20 -23.87 -17.81
CA ARG A 7 5.26 -22.49 -18.30
C ARG A 7 4.34 -21.58 -17.50
N GLU A 8 3.10 -22.01 -17.25
CA GLU A 8 2.17 -21.25 -16.42
C GLU A 8 2.68 -21.12 -14.98
N LEU A 9 3.22 -22.19 -14.40
CA LEU A 9 3.81 -22.16 -13.08
C LEU A 9 4.99 -21.17 -12.98
N ALA A 10 5.84 -21.11 -14.01
CA ALA A 10 6.95 -20.16 -14.07
C ALA A 10 6.45 -18.70 -14.16
N ARG A 11 5.42 -18.43 -14.98
CA ARG A 11 4.82 -17.09 -15.05
C ARG A 11 4.19 -16.69 -13.71
N ALA A 12 3.44 -17.59 -13.07
CA ALA A 12 2.84 -17.36 -11.76
C ALA A 12 3.91 -17.08 -10.70
N LYS A 13 5.01 -17.85 -10.68
CA LYS A 13 6.15 -17.62 -9.78
C LYS A 13 6.81 -16.26 -10.02
N ASN A 14 7.01 -15.86 -11.28
CA ASN A 14 7.59 -14.57 -11.60
C ASN A 14 6.67 -13.40 -11.22
N ALA A 15 5.37 -13.50 -11.51
CA ALA A 15 4.38 -12.51 -11.10
C ALA A 15 4.33 -12.38 -9.57
N LYS A 16 4.31 -13.51 -8.85
CA LYS A 16 4.37 -13.52 -7.38
C LYS A 16 5.66 -12.89 -6.87
N LYS A 17 6.82 -13.20 -7.47
CA LYS A 17 8.11 -12.59 -7.10
C LYS A 17 8.10 -11.08 -7.30
N GLN A 18 7.55 -10.59 -8.41
CA GLN A 18 7.41 -9.15 -8.67
C GLN A 18 6.49 -8.48 -7.66
N GLN A 19 5.36 -9.10 -7.30
CA GLN A 19 4.45 -8.58 -6.27
C GLN A 19 5.11 -8.56 -4.88
N GLU A 20 5.91 -9.56 -4.53
CA GLU A 20 6.65 -9.57 -3.27
C GLU A 20 7.74 -8.48 -3.25
N LEU A 21 8.40 -8.22 -4.37
CA LEU A 21 9.36 -7.11 -4.49
C LEU A 21 8.68 -5.76 -4.32
N THR A 22 7.49 -5.54 -4.90
CA THR A 22 6.76 -4.29 -4.72
C THR A 22 6.28 -4.10 -3.28
N LYS A 23 5.89 -5.16 -2.57
CA LYS A 23 5.55 -5.09 -1.14
C LYS A 23 6.76 -4.78 -0.25
N LYS A 24 7.93 -5.32 -0.61
CA LYS A 24 9.19 -5.13 0.13
C LYS A 24 9.85 -3.78 -0.13
N LYS A 25 9.39 -3.00 -1.11
CA LYS A 25 9.83 -1.62 -1.33
C LYS A 25 9.67 -0.82 -0.03
N GLY A 26 10.73 -0.10 0.35
CA GLY A 26 10.72 0.74 1.54
C GLY A 26 9.63 1.80 1.45
N ALA A 27 9.25 2.39 2.57
CA ALA A 27 8.19 3.41 2.60
C ALA A 27 8.46 4.57 1.62
N ASN A 28 9.73 4.86 1.31
CA ASN A 28 10.14 5.90 0.34
C ASN A 28 9.91 5.52 -1.12
N ASP A 29 9.98 4.23 -1.43
CA ASP A 29 9.91 3.71 -2.81
C ASP A 29 8.49 3.29 -3.20
N LYS A 30 7.53 3.42 -2.29
CA LYS A 30 6.11 3.25 -2.58
C LYS A 30 5.64 4.44 -3.41
N ASP A 31 4.88 4.18 -4.47
CA ASP A 31 4.51 5.20 -5.46
C ASP A 31 3.80 6.42 -4.84
N GLY A 32 2.97 6.22 -3.80
CA GLY A 32 2.28 7.31 -3.08
C GLY A 32 3.16 8.14 -2.12
N ASN A 33 4.41 7.71 -1.92
CA ASN A 33 5.39 8.33 -1.03
C ASN A 33 6.64 8.82 -1.77
N ARG A 34 6.72 8.55 -3.08
CA ARG A 34 7.87 8.88 -3.92
C ARG A 34 8.01 10.40 -4.02
N GLY A 35 9.19 10.91 -3.65
CA GLY A 35 9.47 12.35 -3.65
C GLY A 35 8.98 13.11 -2.43
N LEU A 36 8.32 12.45 -1.47
CA LEU A 36 7.93 13.11 -0.22
C LEU A 36 9.00 12.98 0.85
N SER A 37 9.24 14.08 1.55
CA SER A 37 10.05 14.10 2.76
C SER A 37 9.34 13.35 3.90
N LEU A 38 10.11 13.02 4.95
CA LEU A 38 9.56 12.37 6.13
C LEU A 38 8.56 13.26 6.89
N GLU A 39 8.75 14.59 6.84
CA GLU A 39 7.84 15.55 7.47
C GLU A 39 6.50 15.64 6.74
N GLU A 40 6.52 15.68 5.41
CA GLU A 40 5.29 15.74 4.59
C GLU A 40 4.42 14.49 4.80
N ARG A 41 5.05 13.32 4.97
CA ARG A 41 4.32 12.08 5.29
C ARG A 41 3.69 12.13 6.67
N ARG A 42 4.43 12.61 7.68
CA ARG A 42 3.89 12.79 9.03
C ARG A 42 2.73 13.79 9.04
N HIS A 43 2.83 14.88 8.28
CA HIS A 43 1.76 15.85 8.16
C HIS A 43 0.50 15.24 7.58
N ARG A 44 0.62 14.51 6.46
CA ARG A 44 -0.50 13.79 5.84
C ARG A 44 -1.15 12.79 6.79
N ASP A 45 -0.34 11.98 7.47
CA ASP A 45 -0.85 10.99 8.42
C ASP A 45 -1.59 11.67 9.59
N ALA A 46 -1.07 12.80 10.08
CA ALA A 46 -1.71 13.60 11.11
C ALA A 46 -3.03 14.23 10.65
N GLU A 47 -3.11 14.75 9.42
CA GLU A 47 -4.35 15.28 8.85
C GLU A 47 -5.42 14.20 8.71
N MET A 48 -5.04 13.03 8.19
CA MET A 48 -5.96 11.90 8.07
C MET A 48 -6.49 11.44 9.43
N MET A 49 -5.65 11.45 10.47
CA MET A 49 -6.08 11.15 11.85
C MET A 49 -7.03 12.20 12.40
N ARG A 50 -6.76 13.50 12.17
CA ARG A 50 -7.67 14.59 12.56
C ARG A 50 -9.03 14.45 11.87
N LEU A 51 -9.04 14.15 10.58
CA LEU A 51 -10.28 13.92 9.83
C LEU A 51 -11.05 12.70 10.36
N LYS A 52 -10.34 11.62 10.67
CA LYS A 52 -10.95 10.41 11.26
C LYS A 52 -11.56 10.71 12.63
N GLN A 53 -10.87 11.48 13.47
CA GLN A 53 -11.38 11.91 14.78
C GLN A 53 -12.62 12.79 14.63
N LYS A 54 -12.59 13.78 13.73
CA LYS A 54 -13.77 14.61 13.42
C LYS A 54 -14.96 13.77 12.96
N LYS A 55 -14.74 12.86 12.02
CA LYS A 55 -15.79 11.94 11.53
C LYS A 55 -16.32 11.02 12.64
N ALA A 56 -15.46 10.53 13.53
CA ALA A 56 -15.87 9.72 14.67
C ALA A 56 -16.68 10.55 15.68
N ALA A 57 -16.30 11.79 15.95
CA ALA A 57 -17.04 12.71 16.80
C ALA A 57 -18.40 13.08 16.19
N GLU A 58 -18.46 13.39 14.90
CA GLU A 58 -19.70 13.67 14.17
C GLU A 58 -20.62 12.44 14.08
N GLY A 59 -20.04 11.24 13.92
CA GLY A 59 -20.78 9.98 13.91
C GLY A 59 -21.29 9.56 15.30
N GLY A 60 -20.55 9.89 16.36
CA GLY A 60 -20.96 9.66 17.75
C GLY A 60 -21.96 10.70 18.28
N GLN A 61 -22.03 11.88 17.68
CA GLN A 61 -23.03 12.92 18.00
C GLN A 61 -24.39 12.72 17.30
N LYS A 62 -24.48 11.78 16.34
CA LYS A 62 -25.73 11.45 15.62
C LYS A 62 -26.42 10.18 16.15
N ALA A 63 -26.07 9.72 17.35
CA ALA A 63 -26.70 8.59 18.03
C ALA A 63 -27.52 9.06 19.23
#